data_AF-A0A9E3R815-F1
#
_entry.id   AF-A0A9E3R815-F1
#
_cell.length_a   1.000
_cell.length_b   1.000
_cell.length_c   1.000
_cell.angle_alpha   90.00
_cell.angle_beta   90.00
_cell.angle_gamma   90.00
#
_symmetry.space_group_name_H-M   'P 1'
#
loop_
_entity.id
_entity.type
_entity.pdbx_description
1 polymer ?
#
loop_
_entity_poly.entity_id
_entity_poly.type
_entity_poly.pdbx_seq_one_letter_code
_entity_poly.pdbx_strand_id
1 'polypeptide(L)'
;MTPEPRSEADEIIHLLRTVHAGAPWHGPSRRDLLADVDATEAAWDPGAGAHGIWRQVLHMRNWTREVERRTVDGRRESESPVGGDWPPIPDRSEAAWREALASLEAAHEQLCA
;
A
#
# COMPACT_ATOMS: atom_id res chain seq x y z
N MET A 1 -27.30 17.96 -18.17
CA MET A 1 -26.94 17.87 -16.74
C MET A 1 -25.44 17.75 -16.66
N THR A 2 -24.76 18.80 -16.23
CA THR A 2 -23.36 18.72 -15.78
C THR A 2 -23.35 17.93 -14.47
N PRO A 3 -22.48 16.93 -14.31
CA PRO A 3 -22.34 16.25 -13.03
C PRO A 3 -21.92 17.25 -11.95
N GLU A 4 -22.45 17.08 -10.74
CA GLU A 4 -21.99 17.82 -9.55
C GLU A 4 -20.48 17.63 -9.38
N PRO A 5 -19.73 18.67 -8.99
CA PRO A 5 -18.30 18.55 -8.73
C PRO A 5 -18.05 17.57 -7.57
N ARG A 6 -17.07 16.67 -7.73
CA ARG A 6 -16.63 15.76 -6.66
C ARG A 6 -16.13 16.56 -5.46
N SER A 7 -16.39 16.05 -4.25
CA SER A 7 -15.78 16.64 -3.05
C SER A 7 -14.25 16.45 -3.07
N GLU A 8 -13.53 17.23 -2.27
CA GLU A 8 -12.08 17.05 -2.12
C GLU A 8 -11.73 15.61 -1.65
N ALA A 9 -12.55 15.04 -0.76
CA ALA A 9 -12.41 13.67 -0.31
C ALA A 9 -12.57 12.67 -1.47
N ASP A 10 -13.56 12.86 -2.35
CA ASP A 10 -13.77 12.01 -3.52
C ASP A 10 -12.60 12.08 -4.51
N GLU A 11 -12.01 13.26 -4.68
CA GLU A 11 -10.81 13.44 -5.52
C GLU A 11 -9.59 12.74 -4.91
N ILE A 12 -9.39 12.84 -3.59
CA ILE A 12 -8.31 12.12 -2.90
C ILE A 12 -8.50 10.60 -3.03
N ILE A 13 -9.71 10.09 -2.79
CA ILE A 13 -10.02 8.66 -2.95
C ILE A 13 -9.77 8.21 -4.40
N HIS A 14 -10.16 9.02 -5.37
CA HIS A 14 -9.88 8.75 -6.78
C HIS A 14 -8.39 8.68 -7.08
N LEU A 15 -7.58 9.59 -6.53
CA LEU A 15 -6.12 9.59 -6.68
C LEU A 15 -5.50 8.36 -6.02
N LEU A 16 -5.91 8.01 -4.80
CA LEU A 16 -5.41 6.82 -4.09
C LEU A 16 -5.68 5.54 -4.88
N ARG A 17 -6.90 5.37 -5.42
CA ARG A 17 -7.26 4.23 -6.28
C ARG A 17 -6.46 4.24 -7.59
N THR A 18 -6.29 5.41 -8.21
CA THR A 18 -5.54 5.55 -9.47
C THR A 18 -4.08 5.15 -9.31
N VAL A 19 -3.42 5.59 -8.23
CA VAL A 19 -2.02 5.23 -7.94
C VAL A 19 -1.88 3.76 -7.51
N HIS A 20 -2.92 3.17 -6.90
CA HIS A 20 -2.87 1.75 -6.53
C HIS A 20 -3.01 0.80 -7.71
N ALA A 21 -4.08 0.95 -8.50
CA ALA A 21 -4.52 -0.05 -9.48
C ALA A 21 -5.08 0.54 -10.79
N GLY A 22 -4.95 1.87 -10.99
CA GLY A 22 -5.43 2.57 -12.18
C GLY A 22 -4.31 2.91 -13.17
N ALA A 23 -4.42 4.07 -13.81
CA ALA A 23 -3.43 4.57 -14.76
C ALA A 23 -2.88 5.94 -14.29
N PRO A 24 -1.93 5.96 -13.33
CA PRO A 24 -1.36 7.22 -12.85
C PRO A 24 -0.45 7.85 -13.91
N TRP A 25 -0.27 9.18 -13.83
CA TRP A 25 0.50 9.94 -14.83
C TRP A 25 2.00 9.61 -14.85
N HIS A 26 2.54 9.05 -13.76
CA HIS A 26 3.97 8.82 -13.57
C HIS A 26 4.44 7.41 -14.01
N GLY A 27 3.58 6.61 -14.63
CA GLY A 27 3.91 5.27 -15.08
C GLY A 27 2.88 4.22 -14.65
N PRO A 28 3.25 2.93 -14.59
CA PRO A 28 2.35 1.88 -14.17
C PRO A 28 1.88 2.08 -12.72
N SER A 29 0.67 1.61 -12.40
CA SER A 29 0.20 1.61 -11.02
C SER A 29 1.04 0.69 -10.15
N ARG A 30 0.94 0.83 -8.83
CA ARG A 30 1.67 -0.06 -7.90
C ARG A 30 1.33 -1.53 -8.12
N ARG A 31 0.06 -1.84 -8.37
CA ARG A 31 -0.38 -3.20 -8.67
C ARG A 31 0.25 -3.72 -9.96
N ASP A 32 0.28 -2.91 -11.01
CA ASP A 32 0.88 -3.30 -12.28
C ASP A 32 2.41 -3.45 -12.18
N LEU A 33 3.09 -2.57 -11.41
CA LEU A 33 4.52 -2.66 -11.14
C LEU A 33 4.92 -3.95 -10.39
N LEU A 34 4.03 -4.47 -9.55
CA LEU A 34 4.29 -5.64 -8.69
C LEU A 34 3.77 -6.94 -9.29
N ALA A 35 3.02 -6.91 -10.39
CA ALA A 35 2.28 -8.05 -10.92
C ALA A 35 3.19 -9.23 -11.32
N ASP A 36 4.37 -8.93 -11.87
CA ASP A 36 5.32 -9.92 -12.37
C ASP A 36 6.50 -10.18 -11.42
N VAL A 37 6.48 -9.59 -10.22
CA VAL A 37 7.56 -9.76 -9.23
C VAL A 37 7.31 -11.04 -8.43
N ASP A 38 8.26 -11.97 -8.46
CA ASP A 38 8.18 -13.19 -7.63
C ASP A 38 8.78 -13.00 -6.23
N ALA A 39 8.60 -13.97 -5.33
CA ALA A 39 9.13 -13.88 -3.97
C ALA A 39 10.67 -13.82 -3.90
N THR A 40 11.39 -14.37 -4.88
CA THR A 40 12.86 -14.33 -4.93
C THR A 40 13.33 -12.92 -5.23
N GLU A 41 12.73 -12.28 -6.24
CA GLU A 41 12.98 -10.88 -6.59
C GLU A 41 12.55 -9.94 -5.46
N ALA A 42 11.36 -10.18 -4.88
CA ALA A 42 10.85 -9.37 -3.78
C ALA A 42 11.74 -9.43 -2.54
N ALA A 43 12.32 -10.60 -2.26
CA ALA A 43 13.19 -10.84 -1.12
C ALA A 43 14.65 -10.40 -1.33
N TRP A 44 14.99 -9.88 -2.51
CA TRP A 44 16.32 -9.35 -2.79
C TRP A 44 16.70 -8.26 -1.77
N ASP A 45 17.89 -8.40 -1.18
CA ASP A 45 18.40 -7.45 -0.20
C ASP A 45 19.37 -6.48 -0.88
N PRO A 46 19.02 -5.18 -0.98
CA PRO A 46 19.91 -4.18 -1.57
C PRO A 46 21.18 -3.93 -0.75
N GLY A 47 21.22 -4.36 0.51
CA GLY A 47 22.33 -4.10 1.42
C GLY A 47 22.38 -2.64 1.88
N ALA A 48 23.48 -2.26 2.57
CA ALA A 48 23.73 -0.90 3.07
C ALA A 48 22.59 -0.25 3.89
N GLY A 49 21.75 -1.07 4.54
CA GLY A 49 20.60 -0.59 5.32
C GLY A 49 19.40 -0.14 4.48
N ALA A 50 19.42 -0.33 3.15
CA ALA A 50 18.29 0.00 2.28
C ALA A 50 17.16 -1.04 2.39
N HIS A 51 15.93 -0.66 2.03
CA HIS A 51 14.77 -1.54 2.05
C HIS A 51 14.46 -2.10 0.66
N GLY A 52 14.49 -3.43 0.52
CA GLY A 52 14.08 -4.13 -0.70
C GLY A 52 12.56 -4.11 -0.92
N ILE A 53 12.13 -4.62 -2.07
CA ILE A 53 10.74 -4.54 -2.55
C ILE A 53 9.74 -5.04 -1.50
N TRP A 54 9.98 -6.21 -0.91
CA TRP A 54 9.06 -6.78 0.07
C TRP A 54 8.91 -5.90 1.31
N ARG A 55 10.02 -5.35 1.83
CA ARG A 55 9.97 -4.42 2.97
C ARG A 55 9.18 -3.15 2.62
N GLN A 56 9.32 -2.64 1.40
CA GLN A 56 8.56 -1.49 0.91
C GLN A 56 7.05 -1.78 0.85
N VAL A 57 6.64 -2.95 0.38
CA VAL A 57 5.23 -3.36 0.37
C VAL A 57 4.64 -3.42 1.78
N LEU A 58 5.36 -4.02 2.73
CA LEU A 58 4.89 -4.10 4.12
C LEU A 58 4.83 -2.73 4.80
N HIS A 59 5.80 -1.86 4.52
CA HIS A 59 5.81 -0.47 4.98
C HIS A 59 4.60 0.30 4.44
N MET A 60 4.36 0.27 3.13
CA MET A 60 3.19 0.92 2.51
C MET A 60 1.88 0.44 3.12
N ARG A 61 1.74 -0.88 3.33
CA ARG A 61 0.57 -1.46 3.99
C ARG A 61 0.38 -0.87 5.38
N ASN A 62 1.43 -0.89 6.21
CA ASN A 62 1.35 -0.42 7.59
C ASN A 62 0.95 1.05 7.69
N TRP A 63 1.52 1.91 6.85
CA TRP A 63 1.16 3.32 6.83
C TRP A 63 -0.24 3.56 6.26
N THR A 64 -0.69 2.74 5.31
CA THR A 64 -2.08 2.80 4.81
C THR A 64 -3.06 2.46 5.92
N ARG A 65 -2.77 1.43 6.73
CA ARG A 65 -3.56 1.09 7.93
C ARG A 65 -3.56 2.18 8.99
N GLU A 66 -2.45 2.88 9.16
CA GLU A 66 -2.40 4.02 10.09
C GLU A 66 -3.24 5.20 9.60
N VAL A 67 -3.24 5.49 8.29
CA VAL A 67 -4.12 6.50 7.72
C VAL A 67 -5.58 6.10 7.91
N GLU A 68 -5.94 4.85 7.58
CA GLU A 68 -7.28 4.29 7.80
C GLU A 68 -7.73 4.45 9.26
N ARG A 69 -6.88 4.08 10.23
CA ARG A 69 -7.16 4.24 11.66
C ARG A 69 -7.48 5.70 12.03
N ARG A 70 -6.83 6.67 11.39
CA ARG A 70 -7.02 8.10 11.67
C ARG A 70 -8.23 8.69 10.95
N THR A 71 -8.49 8.27 9.72
CA THR A 71 -9.52 8.87 8.86
C THR A 71 -10.85 8.13 8.91
N VAL A 72 -10.83 6.80 9.04
CA VAL A 72 -12.01 5.92 9.04
C VAL A 72 -12.42 5.58 10.47
N ASP A 73 -11.49 5.10 11.31
CA ASP A 73 -11.83 4.74 12.71
C ASP A 73 -11.94 5.96 13.64
N GLY A 74 -11.54 7.14 13.17
CA GLY A 74 -11.62 8.39 13.91
C GLY A 74 -10.61 8.55 15.06
N ARG A 75 -9.57 7.70 15.14
CA ARG A 75 -8.49 7.83 16.13
C ARG A 75 -7.46 8.85 15.64
N ARG A 76 -7.76 10.14 15.83
CA ARG A 76 -7.07 11.26 15.17
C ARG A 76 -5.60 11.44 15.53
N GLU A 77 -5.18 10.93 16.69
CA GLU A 77 -3.79 11.01 17.16
C GLU A 77 -2.83 10.32 16.20
N SER A 78 -1.62 10.85 16.05
CA SER A 78 -0.59 10.22 15.23
C SER A 78 0.16 9.18 16.06
N GLU A 79 0.27 7.96 15.53
CA GLU A 79 1.00 6.86 16.18
C GLU A 79 1.90 6.15 15.16
N SER A 80 2.87 5.37 15.65
CA SER A 80 3.55 4.40 14.80
C SER A 80 2.55 3.32 14.38
N PRO A 81 2.58 2.83 13.14
CA PRO A 81 1.73 1.72 12.73
C PRO A 81 1.87 0.54 13.69
N VAL A 82 0.76 -0.14 14.01
CA VAL A 82 0.76 -1.30 14.93
C VAL A 82 1.72 -2.40 14.46
N GLY A 83 1.86 -2.58 13.15
CA GLY A 83 2.82 -3.51 12.54
C GLY A 83 4.26 -3.00 12.46
N GLY A 84 4.57 -1.83 13.02
CA GLY A 84 5.87 -1.16 12.93
C GLY A 84 6.12 -0.43 11.60
N ASP A 85 7.15 0.41 11.56
CA ASP A 85 7.53 1.15 10.34
C ASP A 85 8.13 0.22 9.25
N TRP A 86 8.99 -0.72 9.68
CA TRP A 86 9.67 -1.69 8.83
C TRP A 86 9.58 -3.09 9.44
N PRO A 87 8.43 -3.78 9.29
CA PRO A 87 8.28 -5.13 9.84
C PRO A 87 9.26 -6.12 9.19
N PRO A 88 9.66 -7.17 9.92
CA PRO A 88 10.45 -8.25 9.34
C PRO A 88 9.64 -9.01 8.30
N ILE A 89 10.33 -9.59 7.32
CA ILE A 89 9.74 -10.56 6.39
C ILE A 89 9.61 -11.89 7.17
N PRO A 90 8.39 -12.46 7.31
CA PRO A 90 8.17 -13.64 8.15
C PRO A 90 8.85 -14.89 7.59
N ASP A 91 8.56 -15.20 6.32
CA ASP A 91 9.23 -16.22 5.53
C ASP A 91 9.28 -15.78 4.06
N ARG A 92 10.25 -16.29 3.30
CA ARG A 92 10.50 -15.89 1.90
C ARG A 92 9.79 -16.79 0.89
N SER A 93 8.66 -17.37 1.26
CA SER A 93 7.87 -18.20 0.35
C SER A 93 7.01 -17.35 -0.59
N GLU A 94 6.68 -17.91 -1.74
CA GLU A 94 5.72 -17.32 -2.68
C GLU A 94 4.34 -17.12 -2.04
N ALA A 95 3.96 -17.97 -1.09
CA ALA A 95 2.70 -17.80 -0.35
C ALA A 95 2.74 -16.55 0.54
N ALA A 96 3.81 -16.34 1.28
CA ALA A 96 3.97 -15.15 2.13
C ALA A 96 4.08 -13.86 1.29
N TRP A 97 4.68 -13.92 0.10
CA TRP A 97 4.74 -12.78 -0.80
C TRP A 97 3.36 -12.39 -1.32
N ARG A 98 2.59 -13.36 -1.82
CA ARG A 98 1.20 -13.13 -2.24
C ARG A 98 0.33 -12.61 -1.11
N GLU A 99 0.51 -13.10 0.12
CA GLU A 99 -0.18 -12.58 1.29
C GLU A 99 0.19 -11.11 1.56
N ALA A 100 1.47 -10.74 1.41
CA ALA A 100 1.90 -9.35 1.55
C ALA A 100 1.21 -8.43 0.52
N LEU A 101 1.14 -8.84 -0.74
CA LEU A 101 0.43 -8.12 -1.80
C LEU A 101 -1.07 -8.02 -1.52
N ALA A 102 -1.73 -9.13 -1.15
CA ALA A 102 -3.14 -9.16 -0.79
C ALA A 102 -3.45 -8.27 0.41
N SER A 103 -2.57 -8.24 1.41
CA SER A 103 -2.73 -7.39 2.59
C SER A 103 -2.60 -5.90 2.28
N LEU A 104 -1.77 -5.53 1.30
CA LEU A 104 -1.66 -4.16 0.80
C LEU A 104 -2.91 -3.74 0.02
N GLU A 105 -3.42 -4.61 -0.85
CA GLU A 105 -4.68 -4.38 -1.58
C GLU A 105 -5.84 -4.17 -0.60
N ALA A 106 -6.01 -5.08 0.36
CA ALA A 106 -7.05 -4.98 1.37
C ALA A 106 -6.95 -3.69 2.22
N ALA A 107 -5.73 -3.22 2.49
CA ALA A 107 -5.53 -1.94 3.18
C ALA A 107 -6.00 -0.75 2.32
N HIS A 108 -5.75 -0.80 1.01
CA HIS A 108 -6.19 0.23 0.09
C HIS A 108 -7.70 0.23 -0.11
N GLU A 109 -8.31 -0.95 -0.26
CA GLU A 109 -9.76 -1.10 -0.37
C GLU A 109 -10.46 -0.53 0.87
N GLN A 110 -9.96 -0.84 2.07
CA GLN A 110 -10.56 -0.38 3.32
C GLN A 110 -10.39 1.12 3.55
N LEU A 111 -9.22 1.69 3.25
CA LEU A 111 -9.01 3.13 3.32
C LEU A 111 -9.92 3.90 2.34
N CYS A 112 -10.24 3.31 1.19
CA CYS A 112 -11.03 3.96 0.14
C CYS A 112 -12.52 3.57 0.17
N ALA A 113 -12.99 2.85 1.18
CA ALA A 113 -14.39 2.43 1.34
C ALA A 113 -15.29 3.61 1.73
#